data_AF-A0A369KBS8-F1
#
_entry.id   AF-A0A369KBS8-F1
#
_cell.length_a   1.000
_cell.length_b   1.000
_cell.length_c   1.000
_cell.angle_alpha   90.00
_cell.angle_beta   90.00
_cell.angle_gamma   90.00
#
_symmetry.space_group_name_H-M   'P 1'
#
loop_
_entity.id
_entity.type
_entity.pdbx_description
1 polymer ?
#
loop_
_entity_poly.entity_id
_entity_poly.type
_entity_poly.pdbx_seq_one_letter_code
_entity_poly.pdbx_strand_id
1 'polypeptide(L)'
;MNNTTLMNIINKLCTETNNSRERRISVSVQLGVLRNAFGLKNDDHLKTKSDHRLQPVLSQKEIKNEALWYSENFQLQQKNNQHEKLRETFVSLLATIDAIEIFDKDLALNIKSELNTILRTGATVR
;
A
#
# COMPACT_ATOMS: atom_id res chain seq x y z
N MET A 1 -16.52 2.61 -0.16
CA MET A 1 -16.23 2.76 -1.61
C MET A 1 -17.01 1.70 -2.39
N ASN A 2 -17.44 1.95 -3.63
CA ASN A 2 -18.07 0.91 -4.48
C ASN A 2 -17.05 0.27 -5.45
N ASN A 3 -17.36 -0.90 -6.01
CA ASN A 3 -16.40 -1.65 -6.84
C ASN A 3 -16.02 -0.91 -8.12
N THR A 4 -16.96 -0.16 -8.71
CA THR A 4 -16.70 0.63 -9.93
C THR A 4 -15.61 1.66 -9.67
N THR A 5 -15.67 2.37 -8.55
CA THR A 5 -14.64 3.31 -8.13
C THR A 5 -13.30 2.60 -7.92
N LEU A 6 -13.28 1.46 -7.24
CA LEU A 6 -12.06 0.67 -7.02
C LEU A 6 -11.42 0.25 -8.36
N MET A 7 -12.20 -0.33 -9.27
CA MET A 7 -11.70 -0.78 -10.57
C MET A 7 -11.21 0.38 -11.44
N ASN A 8 -11.88 1.54 -11.40
CA ASN A 8 -11.40 2.74 -12.09
C ASN A 8 -10.05 3.22 -11.54
N ILE A 9 -9.85 3.15 -10.22
CA ILE A 9 -8.56 3.50 -9.61
C ILE A 9 -7.47 2.50 -10.03
N ILE A 10 -7.75 1.20 -9.97
CA ILE A 10 -6.81 0.15 -10.40
C ILE A 10 -6.45 0.32 -11.87
N ASN A 11 -7.43 0.54 -12.75
CA ASN A 11 -7.20 0.75 -14.18
C ASN A 11 -6.33 2.00 -14.42
N LYS A 12 -6.64 3.11 -13.74
CA LYS A 12 -5.84 4.33 -13.83
C LYS A 12 -4.39 4.06 -13.45
N LEU A 13 -4.15 3.39 -12.32
CA LEU A 13 -2.81 3.01 -11.86
C LEU A 13 -2.08 2.09 -12.86
N CYS A 14 -2.77 1.11 -13.46
CA CYS A 14 -2.18 0.23 -14.48
C CYS A 14 -1.75 0.99 -15.75
N THR A 15 -2.51 2.02 -16.14
CA THR A 15 -2.26 2.79 -17.38
C THR A 15 -1.41 4.04 -17.16
N GLU A 16 -1.01 4.33 -15.92
CA GLU A 16 -0.31 5.56 -15.60
C GLU A 16 1.11 5.55 -16.15
N THR A 17 1.46 6.60 -16.91
CA THR A 17 2.83 6.81 -17.39
C THR A 17 3.73 7.25 -16.23
N ASN A 18 4.65 6.37 -15.82
CA ASN A 18 5.48 6.59 -14.63
C ASN A 18 6.88 7.11 -14.98
N ASN A 19 7.03 8.43 -14.94
CA ASN A 19 8.26 9.12 -15.36
C ASN A 19 9.40 9.13 -14.33
N SER A 20 9.16 8.67 -13.09
CA SER A 20 10.19 8.57 -12.05
C SER A 20 10.25 7.18 -11.41
N ARG A 21 11.41 6.81 -10.86
CA ARG A 21 11.60 5.54 -10.14
C ARG A 21 10.67 5.45 -8.93
N GLU A 22 10.54 6.53 -8.18
CA GLU A 22 9.64 6.60 -7.02
C GLU A 22 8.18 6.39 -7.41
N ARG A 23 7.75 6.99 -8.54
CA ARG A 23 6.38 6.81 -9.01
C ARG A 23 6.12 5.37 -9.43
N ARG A 24 7.09 4.72 -10.10
CA ARG A 24 7.01 3.29 -10.44
C ARG A 24 6.88 2.41 -9.19
N ILE A 25 7.66 2.67 -8.15
CA ILE A 25 7.57 1.96 -6.87
C ILE A 25 6.19 2.18 -6.25
N SER A 26 5.75 3.43 -6.15
CA SER A 26 4.47 3.80 -5.56
C SER A 26 3.29 3.11 -6.26
N VAL A 27 3.22 3.18 -7.59
CA VAL A 27 2.15 2.53 -8.37
C VAL A 27 2.19 1.01 -8.22
N SER A 28 3.39 0.40 -8.26
CA SER A 28 3.54 -1.05 -8.10
C SER A 28 3.05 -1.53 -6.74
N VAL A 29 3.43 -0.84 -5.66
CA VAL A 29 3.01 -1.15 -4.29
C VAL A 29 1.51 -0.92 -4.13
N GLN A 30 0.98 0.20 -4.63
CA GLN A 30 -0.46 0.47 -4.57
C GLN A 30 -1.28 -0.62 -5.26
N LEU A 31 -0.87 -1.04 -6.44
CA LEU A 31 -1.52 -2.14 -7.16
C LEU A 31 -1.40 -3.47 -6.40
N GLY A 32 -0.25 -3.77 -5.81
CA GLY A 32 -0.04 -4.97 -4.99
C GLY A 32 -1.00 -5.03 -3.81
N VAL A 33 -1.04 -3.98 -3.00
CA VAL A 33 -1.90 -3.88 -1.82
C VAL A 33 -3.38 -3.98 -2.21
N LEU A 34 -3.82 -3.22 -3.21
CA LEU A 34 -5.22 -3.27 -3.67
C LEU A 34 -5.58 -4.65 -4.23
N ARG A 35 -4.69 -5.29 -4.99
CA ARG A 35 -4.95 -6.64 -5.52
C ARG A 35 -5.03 -7.68 -4.42
N ASN A 36 -4.11 -7.65 -3.48
CA ASN A 36 -4.09 -8.57 -2.35
C ASN A 36 -5.34 -8.38 -1.48
N ALA A 37 -5.66 -7.14 -1.13
CA ALA A 37 -6.81 -6.81 -0.29
C ALA A 37 -8.13 -7.30 -0.86
N PHE A 38 -8.29 -7.34 -2.18
CA PHE A 38 -9.53 -7.73 -2.87
C PHE A 38 -9.44 -9.07 -3.62
N GLY A 39 -8.36 -9.83 -3.46
CA GLY A 39 -8.17 -11.13 -4.13
C GLY A 39 -8.11 -11.05 -5.65
N LEU A 40 -7.63 -9.94 -6.20
CA LEU A 40 -7.57 -9.69 -7.64
C LEU A 40 -6.28 -10.27 -8.23
N LYS A 41 -6.39 -10.94 -9.37
CA LYS A 41 -5.25 -11.38 -10.16
C LYS A 41 -4.68 -10.22 -10.97
N ASN A 42 -3.43 -10.35 -11.42
CA ASN A 42 -2.76 -9.32 -12.22
C ASN A 42 -3.57 -8.91 -13.44
N ASP A 43 -4.19 -9.84 -14.15
CA ASP A 43 -4.96 -9.57 -15.38
C ASP A 43 -6.43 -9.18 -15.13
N ASP A 44 -6.87 -9.11 -13.87
CA ASP A 44 -8.28 -8.83 -13.57
C ASP A 44 -8.69 -7.39 -13.92
N HIS A 45 -7.73 -6.48 -14.06
CA HIS A 45 -7.96 -5.11 -14.55
C HIS A 45 -8.38 -5.06 -16.04
N LEU A 46 -8.07 -6.10 -16.82
CA LEU A 46 -8.46 -6.23 -18.23
C LEU A 46 -9.85 -6.84 -18.40
N LYS A 47 -10.38 -7.45 -17.33
CA LYS A 47 -11.70 -8.06 -17.34
C LYS A 47 -12.66 -7.01 -16.81
N THR A 48 -13.56 -6.54 -17.66
CA THR A 48 -14.78 -5.84 -17.25
C THR A 48 -15.61 -6.79 -16.39
N LYS A 49 -15.21 -6.98 -15.12
CA LYS A 49 -15.97 -7.81 -14.18
C LYS A 49 -17.24 -7.03 -13.84
N SER A 50 -18.28 -7.33 -14.59
CA SER A 50 -19.67 -7.03 -14.26
C SER A 50 -19.96 -7.49 -12.82
N ASP A 51 -20.40 -6.56 -11.98
CA ASP A 51 -21.25 -6.76 -10.80
C ASP A 51 -20.83 -7.70 -9.65
N HIS A 52 -19.62 -8.23 -9.61
CA HIS A 52 -19.18 -8.88 -8.37
C HIS A 52 -18.84 -7.83 -7.31
N ARG A 53 -19.59 -7.83 -6.20
CA ARG A 53 -19.26 -7.15 -4.94
C ARG A 53 -17.87 -7.58 -4.48
N LEU A 54 -16.85 -6.77 -4.82
CA LEU A 54 -15.49 -6.95 -4.34
C LEU A 54 -15.48 -6.54 -2.88
N GLN A 55 -15.62 -7.53 -2.00
CA GLN A 55 -15.34 -7.32 -0.58
C GLN A 55 -13.87 -7.58 -0.33
N PRO A 56 -13.24 -6.84 0.60
CA PRO A 56 -11.90 -7.15 1.05
C PRO A 56 -11.85 -8.62 1.51
N VAL A 57 -10.90 -9.39 0.97
CA VAL A 57 -10.65 -10.78 1.36
C VAL A 57 -9.66 -10.87 2.52
N LEU A 58 -8.85 -9.82 2.71
CA LEU A 58 -7.93 -9.69 3.82
C LEU A 58 -8.60 -9.01 5.02
N SER A 59 -8.27 -9.50 6.20
CA SER A 59 -8.59 -8.84 7.46
C SER A 59 -7.78 -7.55 7.63
N GLN A 60 -8.31 -6.61 8.44
CA GLN A 60 -7.57 -5.39 8.80
C GLN A 60 -6.20 -5.69 9.42
N LYS A 61 -6.07 -6.82 10.14
CA LYS A 61 -4.80 -7.28 10.71
C LYS A 61 -3.78 -7.64 9.63
N GLU A 62 -4.20 -8.38 8.61
CA GLU A 62 -3.32 -8.77 7.49
C GLU A 62 -2.85 -7.54 6.70
N ILE A 63 -3.77 -6.61 6.42
CA ILE A 63 -3.44 -5.34 5.75
C ILE A 63 -2.48 -4.49 6.59
N LYS A 64 -2.69 -4.44 7.91
CA LYS A 64 -1.81 -3.72 8.83
C LYS A 64 -0.40 -4.33 8.87
N ASN A 65 -0.27 -5.65 8.83
CA ASN A 65 1.02 -6.33 8.84
C ASN A 65 1.89 -5.95 7.63
N GLU A 66 1.29 -5.69 6.48
CA GLU A 66 2.02 -5.23 5.29
C GLU A 66 2.66 -3.85 5.51
N ALA A 67 1.91 -2.91 6.10
CA ALA A 67 2.45 -1.60 6.47
C ALA A 67 3.54 -1.68 7.55
N LEU A 68 3.36 -2.55 8.55
CA LEU A 68 4.35 -2.77 9.60
C LEU A 68 5.65 -3.36 9.04
N TRP A 69 5.55 -4.31 8.10
CA TRP A 69 6.72 -4.91 7.45
C TRP A 69 7.58 -3.85 6.74
N TYR A 70 6.96 -2.90 6.01
CA TYR A 70 7.69 -1.79 5.41
C TYR A 70 8.34 -0.86 6.45
N SER A 71 7.67 -0.61 7.58
CA SER A 71 8.22 0.18 8.68
C SER A 71 9.44 -0.47 9.32
N GLU A 72 9.40 -1.79 9.56
CA GLU A 72 10.54 -2.54 10.11
C GLU A 72 11.74 -2.51 9.17
N ASN A 73 11.50 -2.71 7.86
CA ASN A 73 12.54 -2.60 6.84
C ASN A 73 13.14 -1.18 6.78
N PHE A 74 12.32 -0.14 6.93
CA PHE A 74 12.79 1.24 6.96
C PHE A 74 13.75 1.46 8.13
N GLN A 75 13.39 1.00 9.34
CA GLN A 75 14.26 1.08 10.51
C GLN A 75 15.57 0.28 10.33
N LEU A 76 15.50 -0.93 9.74
CA LEU A 76 16.68 -1.75 9.47
C LEU A 76 17.64 -1.05 8.50
N GLN A 77 17.11 -0.49 7.42
CA GLN A 77 17.92 0.23 6.43
C GLN A 77 18.52 1.53 6.99
N GLN A 78 17.78 2.20 7.89
CA GLN A 78 18.27 3.37 8.61
C GLN A 78 19.49 3.00 9.49
N LYS A 79 19.40 1.90 10.25
CA LYS A 79 20.52 1.40 11.07
C LYS A 79 21.74 1.01 10.24
N ASN A 80 21.52 0.52 9.02
CA ASN A 80 22.57 0.07 8.11
C ASN A 80 23.11 1.19 7.18
N ASN A 81 22.70 2.45 7.36
CA ASN A 81 23.06 3.59 6.50
C ASN A 81 22.82 3.36 5.00
N GLN A 82 21.79 2.59 4.65
CA GLN A 82 21.46 2.25 3.26
C GLN A 82 20.57 3.33 2.63
N HIS A 83 21.13 4.51 2.36
CA HIS A 83 20.36 5.70 1.97
C HIS A 83 19.44 5.53 0.74
N GLU A 84 19.89 4.84 -0.32
CA GLU A 84 19.05 4.60 -1.50
C GLU A 84 17.86 3.71 -1.16
N LYS A 85 18.11 2.58 -0.47
CA LYS A 85 17.06 1.65 -0.05
C LYS A 85 16.09 2.28 0.94
N LEU A 86 16.60 3.13 1.85
CA LEU A 86 15.79 3.87 2.81
C LEU A 86 14.72 4.70 2.11
N ARG A 87 15.11 5.39 1.03
CA ARG A 87 14.19 6.19 0.22
C ARG A 87 13.13 5.32 -0.46
N GLU A 88 13.52 4.20 -1.06
CA GLU A 88 12.57 3.28 -1.71
C GLU A 88 11.57 2.66 -0.74
N THR A 89 12.03 2.28 0.45
CA THR A 89 11.19 1.70 1.49
C THR A 89 10.23 2.73 2.06
N PHE A 90 10.68 3.99 2.22
CA PHE A 90 9.80 5.08 2.62
C PHE A 90 8.69 5.33 1.59
N VAL A 91 9.04 5.38 0.30
CA VAL A 91 8.05 5.51 -0.78
C VAL A 91 7.07 4.33 -0.78
N SER A 92 7.55 3.12 -0.56
CA SER A 92 6.72 1.92 -0.48
C SER A 92 5.76 1.95 0.73
N LEU A 93 6.23 2.44 1.88
CA LEU A 93 5.41 2.61 3.08
C LEU A 93 4.27 3.62 2.83
N LEU A 94 4.59 4.80 2.27
CA LEU A 94 3.57 5.80 1.92
C LEU A 94 2.56 5.24 0.91
N ALA A 95 3.05 4.58 -0.14
CA ALA A 95 2.21 3.97 -1.16
C ALA A 95 1.26 2.89 -0.59
N THR A 96 1.73 2.11 0.39
CA THR A 96 0.90 1.12 1.10
C THR A 96 -0.24 1.81 1.83
N ILE A 97 0.06 2.87 2.58
CA ILE A 97 -0.94 3.62 3.34
C ILE A 97 -1.96 4.28 2.40
N ASP A 98 -1.50 4.90 1.31
CA ASP A 98 -2.36 5.50 0.29
C ASP A 98 -3.31 4.47 -0.32
N ALA A 99 -2.82 3.24 -0.55
CA ALA A 99 -3.63 2.15 -1.05
C ALA A 99 -4.71 1.70 -0.05
N ILE A 100 -4.37 1.62 1.23
CA ILE A 100 -5.31 1.28 2.30
C ILE A 100 -6.40 2.36 2.42
N GLU A 101 -6.02 3.63 2.35
CA GLU A 101 -6.95 4.76 2.48
C GLU A 101 -8.06 4.76 1.41
N ILE A 102 -7.81 4.15 0.26
CA ILE A 102 -8.82 3.99 -0.81
C ILE A 102 -10.02 3.16 -0.32
N PHE A 103 -9.80 2.12 0.49
CA PHE A 103 -10.87 1.20 0.90
C PHE A 103 -11.16 1.17 2.40
N ASP A 104 -10.24 1.60 3.26
CA ASP A 104 -10.40 1.68 4.71
C ASP A 104 -9.63 2.91 5.27
N LYS A 105 -10.34 4.05 5.31
CA LYS A 105 -9.76 5.33 5.75
C LYS A 105 -9.35 5.31 7.23
N ASP A 106 -10.15 4.67 8.07
CA ASP A 106 -9.91 4.63 9.51
C ASP A 106 -8.68 3.77 9.81
N LEU A 107 -8.52 2.64 9.12
CA LEU A 107 -7.31 1.82 9.22
C LEU A 107 -6.07 2.59 8.74
N ALA A 108 -6.15 3.30 7.61
CA ALA A 108 -5.03 4.10 7.12
C ALA A 108 -4.63 5.20 8.13
N LEU A 109 -5.60 5.86 8.75
CA LEU A 109 -5.35 6.88 9.76
C LEU A 109 -4.68 6.28 11.01
N ASN A 110 -5.16 5.13 11.47
CA ASN A 110 -4.57 4.40 12.59
C ASN A 110 -3.11 4.02 12.31
N ILE A 111 -2.83 3.47 11.12
CA ILE A 111 -1.48 3.13 10.68
C ILE A 111 -0.59 4.39 10.63
N LYS A 112 -1.06 5.50 10.05
CA LYS A 112 -0.30 6.77 10.02
C LYS A 112 0.07 7.24 11.44
N SER A 113 -0.86 7.14 12.39
CA SER A 113 -0.63 7.52 13.78
C SER A 113 0.44 6.65 14.46
N GLU A 114 0.36 5.33 14.28
CA GLU A 114 1.35 4.39 14.81
C GLU A 114 2.74 4.61 14.19
N LEU A 115 2.81 4.79 12.88
CA LEU A 115 4.07 5.05 12.18
C LEU A 115 4.71 6.37 12.60
N ASN A 116 3.92 7.43 12.80
CA ASN A 116 4.44 8.69 13.34
C ASN A 116 5.07 8.50 14.72
N THR A 117 4.51 7.62 15.55
CA THR A 117 5.09 7.26 16.84
C THR A 117 6.41 6.51 16.65
N ILE A 118 6.42 5.48 15.79
CA ILE A 118 7.59 4.64 15.49
C ILE A 118 8.74 5.49 14.93
N LEU A 119 8.47 6.36 13.95
CA LEU A 119 9.46 7.19 13.29
C LEU A 119 10.03 8.29 14.19
N ARG A 120 9.23 8.80 15.15
CA ARG A 120 9.69 9.81 16.12
C ARG A 120 10.47 9.22 17.29
N THR A 121 10.06 8.05 17.77
CA THR A 121 10.62 7.46 19.00
C THR A 121 11.66 6.37 18.74
N GLY A 122 11.72 5.83 17.52
CA GLY A 122 12.53 4.66 17.20
C GLY A 122 12.04 3.36 17.85
N ALA A 123 10.90 3.38 18.54
CA ALA A 123 10.33 2.21 19.20
C ALA A 123 9.66 1.29 18.17
N THR A 124 9.95 -0.02 18.23
CA THR A 124 9.16 -1.04 17.54
C THR A 124 7.87 -1.28 18.34
N VAL A 125 6.72 -1.24 17.68
CA VAL A 125 5.45 -1.67 18.29
C VAL A 125 5.53 -3.19 18.45
N ARG A 126 5.47 -3.66 19.71
CA ARG A 126 5.48 -5.08 20.07
C ARG A 126 4.14 -5.75 19.85
#